data_AF-A0A7X4CVS7-F1
#
_entry.id   AF-A0A7X4CVS7-F1
#
_cell.length_a   1.000
_cell.length_b   1.000
_cell.length_c   1.000
_cell.angle_alpha   90.00
_cell.angle_beta   90.00
_cell.angle_gamma   90.00
#
_symmetry.space_group_name_H-M   'P 1'
#
loop_
_entity.id
_entity.type
_entity.pdbx_description
1 polymer ?
#
loop_
_entity_poly.entity_id
_entity_poly.type
_entity_poly.pdbx_seq_one_letter_code
_entity_poly.pdbx_strand_id
1 'polypeptide(L)'
;MPDLDPAVRRRKERARWHRRTESRRAQGLCLKCGDARPAPGRSSCEACLEKRRAAERERHHRRTADRLAAGRCPKCGSREPAPGLSLCATCNERQNAAARARDARLRAEGRPRRDPARARESQRARRRRLHAERKAAGACTKCGRVQARPGRTTCEPCARKHRDRDKLRHARAKAQGLLYGGRDPEAKRKSGRESSRRRTDARRAAGKCIRCGKGAPEAGRSMCEPCREDRRQAKRARRLARKAAGLCVRCAAPSDGKELCGPCAAEKGRRSKRNSEARREADRRRYAERRARGDCTSCGTPADGAAECPACREAARMRYDARRAAGVCVRCQAPTFDGAAQCAACAVARSERRDREAEYAARRQQYADRKARGQCVQCGAPSPGVARCDPCARRHAESSGTYRGIPVWDPTWTVIELATGREHGPFDRETDVTLCLAFEKLGRDEVEILCDASPMASLTGWSD
;
A
#
# COMPACT_ATOMS: atom_id res chain seq x y z
N MET A 1 93.08 -63.42 9.38
CA MET A 1 91.96 -63.57 10.33
C MET A 1 91.05 -64.65 9.77
N PRO A 2 91.05 -65.88 10.32
CA PRO A 2 90.18 -66.93 9.81
C PRO A 2 88.71 -66.50 9.94
N ASP A 3 87.95 -66.60 8.86
CA ASP A 3 86.53 -66.31 8.84
C ASP A 3 85.81 -67.24 9.83
N LEU A 4 85.36 -66.66 10.95
CA LEU A 4 84.52 -67.39 11.90
C LEU A 4 83.26 -67.87 11.18
N ASP A 5 82.88 -69.12 11.45
CA ASP A 5 81.60 -69.69 11.02
C ASP A 5 80.46 -68.66 11.24
N PRO A 6 79.67 -68.33 10.19
CA PRO A 6 78.53 -67.43 10.28
C PRO A 6 77.56 -67.73 11.45
N ALA A 7 77.43 -68.99 11.88
CA ALA A 7 76.64 -69.37 13.05
C ALA A 7 77.28 -68.87 14.36
N VAL A 8 78.59 -69.07 14.52
CA VAL A 8 79.36 -68.59 15.68
C VAL A 8 79.34 -67.06 15.75
N ARG A 9 79.51 -66.37 14.61
CA ARG A 9 79.39 -64.91 14.53
C ARG A 9 78.00 -64.43 14.97
N ARG A 10 76.93 -65.04 14.46
CA ARG A 10 75.53 -64.72 14.85
C ARG A 10 75.26 -64.95 16.34
N ARG A 11 75.80 -66.03 16.93
CA ARG A 11 75.67 -66.31 18.37
C ARG A 11 76.38 -65.25 19.21
N LYS A 12 77.60 -64.87 18.85
CA LYS A 12 78.38 -63.80 19.53
C LYS A 12 77.68 -62.44 19.43
N GLU A 13 77.16 -62.08 18.26
CA GLU A 13 76.40 -60.84 18.05
C GLU A 13 75.11 -60.80 18.88
N ARG A 14 74.36 -61.92 18.91
CA ARG A 14 73.15 -62.04 19.74
C ARG A 14 73.48 -61.87 21.22
N ALA A 15 74.54 -62.51 21.72
CA ALA A 15 74.98 -62.36 23.11
C ALA A 15 75.38 -60.91 23.43
N ARG A 16 76.11 -60.22 22.52
CA ARG A 16 76.46 -58.80 22.66
C ARG A 16 75.20 -57.91 22.67
N TRP A 17 74.21 -58.21 21.85
CA TRP A 17 72.94 -57.49 21.82
C TRP A 17 72.13 -57.65 23.11
N HIS A 18 72.05 -58.86 23.68
CA HIS A 18 71.38 -59.10 24.97
C HIS A 18 72.03 -58.30 26.10
N ARG A 19 73.37 -58.38 26.24
CA ARG A 19 74.11 -57.62 27.25
C ARG A 19 73.86 -56.11 27.15
N ARG A 20 73.86 -55.56 25.93
CA ARG A 20 73.57 -54.13 25.69
C ARG A 20 72.13 -53.77 26.06
N THR A 21 71.19 -54.66 25.75
CA THR A 21 69.75 -54.43 26.01
C THR A 21 69.46 -54.46 27.51
N GLU A 22 70.04 -55.42 28.23
CA GLU A 22 69.94 -55.52 29.69
C GLU A 22 70.57 -54.32 30.38
N SER A 23 71.79 -53.92 29.99
CA SER A 23 72.46 -52.72 30.51
C SER A 23 71.62 -51.46 30.31
N ARG A 24 71.06 -51.24 29.11
CA ARG A 24 70.18 -50.09 28.82
C ARG A 24 68.88 -50.13 29.63
N ARG A 25 68.30 -51.31 29.83
CA ARG A 25 67.10 -51.48 30.66
C ARG A 25 67.39 -51.15 32.12
N ALA A 26 68.50 -51.64 32.66
CA ALA A 26 68.93 -51.36 34.04
C ALA A 26 69.18 -49.86 34.28
N GLN A 27 69.72 -49.17 33.27
CA GLN A 27 69.95 -47.71 33.32
C GLN A 27 68.71 -46.87 33.00
N GLY A 28 67.56 -47.49 32.70
CA GLY A 28 66.34 -46.76 32.31
C GLY A 28 66.48 -45.99 31.00
N LEU A 29 67.32 -46.45 30.07
CA LEU A 29 67.60 -45.83 28.77
C LEU A 29 66.82 -46.51 27.63
N CYS A 30 66.61 -45.75 26.55
CA CYS A 30 65.95 -46.21 25.32
C CYS A 30 66.71 -47.41 24.74
N LEU A 31 66.02 -48.54 24.55
CA LEU A 31 66.66 -49.76 24.04
C LEU A 31 67.22 -49.59 22.62
N LYS A 32 66.69 -48.64 21.84
CA LYS A 32 67.10 -48.38 20.46
C LYS A 32 68.35 -47.50 20.37
N CYS A 33 68.28 -46.24 20.79
CA CYS A 33 69.42 -45.32 20.71
C CYS A 33 70.40 -45.52 21.86
N GLY A 34 69.91 -45.69 23.08
CA GLY A 34 70.71 -45.78 24.30
C GLY A 34 70.90 -44.45 25.03
N ASP A 35 70.40 -43.33 24.49
CA ASP A 35 70.79 -42.00 24.97
C ASP A 35 69.75 -41.31 25.86
N ALA A 36 68.46 -41.57 25.61
CA ALA A 36 67.35 -40.88 26.28
C ALA A 36 66.47 -41.87 27.03
N ARG A 37 65.77 -41.41 28.08
CA ARG A 37 64.77 -42.22 28.79
C ARG A 37 63.64 -42.66 27.83
N PRO A 38 63.08 -43.86 27.98
CA PRO A 38 61.97 -44.33 27.14
C PRO A 38 60.69 -43.53 27.41
N ALA A 39 59.82 -43.44 26.41
CA ALA A 39 58.50 -42.83 26.59
C ALA A 39 57.65 -43.64 27.59
N PRO A 40 56.70 -43.03 28.32
CA PRO A 40 55.87 -43.72 29.31
C PRO A 40 55.21 -44.98 28.75
N GLY A 41 55.42 -46.12 29.42
CA GLY A 41 54.89 -47.43 29.02
C GLY A 41 55.52 -48.03 27.75
N ARG A 42 56.67 -47.53 27.29
CA ARG A 42 57.37 -48.01 26.08
C ARG A 42 58.83 -48.35 26.40
N SER A 43 59.49 -49.02 25.45
CA SER A 43 60.92 -49.38 25.54
C SER A 43 61.83 -48.47 24.70
N SER A 44 61.27 -47.47 24.03
CA SER A 44 62.01 -46.53 23.16
C SER A 44 61.62 -45.10 23.51
N CYS A 45 62.56 -44.15 23.34
CA CYS A 45 62.30 -42.72 23.53
C CYS A 45 61.40 -42.16 22.40
N GLU A 46 60.77 -41.00 22.64
CA GLU A 46 59.82 -40.39 21.70
C GLU A 46 60.48 -40.07 20.35
N ALA A 47 61.72 -39.59 20.34
CA ALA A 47 62.47 -39.33 19.10
C ALA A 47 62.67 -40.61 18.26
N CYS A 48 62.98 -41.74 18.90
CA CYS A 48 63.11 -43.03 18.23
C CYS A 48 61.77 -43.57 17.71
N LEU A 49 60.68 -43.33 18.44
CA LEU A 49 59.33 -43.69 18.03
C LEU A 49 58.87 -42.85 16.84
N GLU A 50 59.10 -41.53 16.85
CA GLU A 50 58.82 -40.64 15.72
C GLU A 50 59.63 -41.02 14.48
N LYS A 51 60.94 -41.29 14.62
CA LYS A 51 61.76 -41.80 13.51
C LYS A 51 61.20 -43.09 12.92
N ARG A 52 60.71 -44.02 13.77
CA ARG A 52 60.05 -45.25 13.32
C ARG A 52 58.73 -44.96 12.59
N ARG A 53 57.87 -44.10 13.16
CA ARG A 53 56.58 -43.69 12.56
C ARG A 53 56.81 -43.02 11.20
N ALA A 54 57.81 -42.14 11.08
CA ALA A 54 58.18 -41.49 9.83
C ALA A 54 58.62 -42.49 8.76
N ALA A 55 59.55 -43.39 9.09
CA ALA A 55 60.00 -44.44 8.16
C ALA A 55 58.86 -45.40 7.76
N GLU A 56 57.93 -45.69 8.66
CA GLU A 56 56.75 -46.51 8.37
C GLU A 56 55.76 -45.79 7.43
N ARG A 57 55.50 -44.49 7.67
CA ARG A 57 54.70 -43.64 6.76
C ARG A 57 55.32 -43.63 5.36
N GLU A 58 56.63 -43.43 5.26
CA GLU A 58 57.34 -43.44 3.98
C GLU A 58 57.22 -44.79 3.27
N ARG A 59 57.50 -45.90 3.96
CA ARG A 59 57.32 -47.25 3.39
C ARG A 59 55.88 -47.54 2.99
N HIS A 60 54.90 -47.00 3.72
CA HIS A 60 53.48 -47.12 3.36
C HIS A 60 53.19 -46.35 2.07
N HIS A 61 53.59 -45.07 1.98
CA HIS A 61 53.39 -44.24 0.79
C HIS A 61 54.07 -44.84 -0.44
N ARG A 62 55.31 -45.32 -0.31
CA ARG A 62 56.04 -45.99 -1.39
C ARG A 62 55.30 -47.23 -1.89
N ARG A 63 54.99 -48.18 -1.00
CA ARG A 63 54.23 -49.39 -1.37
C ARG A 63 52.87 -49.08 -1.98
N THR A 64 52.18 -48.06 -1.49
CA THR A 64 50.90 -47.63 -2.05
C THR A 64 51.06 -47.04 -3.45
N ALA A 65 52.07 -46.19 -3.67
CA ALA A 65 52.39 -45.65 -4.98
C ALA A 65 52.76 -46.76 -5.98
N ASP A 66 53.64 -47.68 -5.59
CA ASP A 66 54.07 -48.81 -6.43
C ASP A 66 52.87 -49.70 -6.83
N ARG A 67 51.96 -49.97 -5.88
CA ARG A 67 50.74 -50.74 -6.16
C ARG A 67 49.81 -50.01 -7.13
N LEU A 68 49.58 -48.71 -6.93
CA LEU A 68 48.74 -47.91 -7.82
C LEU A 68 49.34 -47.82 -9.23
N ALA A 69 50.67 -47.63 -9.34
CA ALA A 69 51.38 -47.63 -10.62
C ALA A 69 51.26 -48.98 -11.34
N ALA A 70 51.28 -50.08 -10.60
CA ALA A 70 51.07 -51.43 -11.13
C ALA A 70 49.58 -51.78 -11.37
N GLY A 71 48.64 -50.84 -11.23
CA GLY A 71 47.20 -51.10 -11.38
C GLY A 71 46.60 -52.00 -10.28
N ARG A 72 47.30 -52.18 -9.15
CA ARG A 72 46.87 -53.06 -8.04
C ARG A 72 46.25 -52.28 -6.89
N CYS A 73 45.36 -52.94 -6.17
CA CYS A 73 44.68 -52.41 -4.99
C CYS A 73 45.71 -51.97 -3.93
N PRO A 74 45.65 -50.73 -3.44
CA PRO A 74 46.65 -50.20 -2.51
C PRO A 74 46.62 -50.90 -1.15
N LYS A 75 45.51 -51.56 -0.78
CA LYS A 75 45.34 -52.26 0.50
C LYS A 75 45.93 -53.67 0.47
N CYS A 76 45.43 -54.57 -0.39
CA CYS A 76 45.92 -55.95 -0.45
C CYS A 76 47.12 -56.14 -1.39
N GLY A 77 47.29 -55.28 -2.40
CA GLY A 77 48.37 -55.40 -3.39
C GLY A 77 48.23 -56.56 -4.37
N SER A 78 47.14 -57.33 -4.34
CA SER A 78 46.97 -58.58 -5.10
C SER A 78 45.97 -58.54 -6.25
N ARG A 79 45.00 -57.61 -6.23
CA ARG A 79 43.91 -57.53 -7.22
C ARG A 79 43.77 -56.10 -7.72
N GLU A 80 43.22 -55.92 -8.90
CA GLU A 80 42.94 -54.59 -9.45
C GLU A 80 41.82 -53.86 -8.66
N PRO A 81 41.85 -52.52 -8.57
CA PRO A 81 40.74 -51.74 -8.06
C PRO A 81 39.46 -51.98 -8.87
N ALA A 82 38.30 -52.03 -8.19
CA ALA A 82 37.04 -52.14 -8.90
C ALA A 82 36.74 -50.85 -9.70
N PRO A 83 36.00 -50.90 -10.82
CA PRO A 83 35.67 -49.72 -11.62
C PRO A 83 35.08 -48.57 -10.78
N GLY A 84 35.71 -47.39 -10.85
CA GLY A 84 35.30 -46.21 -10.10
C GLY A 84 35.69 -46.19 -8.61
N LEU A 85 36.37 -47.21 -8.10
CA LEU A 85 36.82 -47.31 -6.71
C LEU A 85 38.35 -47.34 -6.60
N SER A 86 38.88 -46.93 -5.45
CA SER A 86 40.32 -46.99 -5.16
C SER A 86 40.77 -48.32 -4.54
N LEU A 87 39.83 -49.23 -4.26
CA LEU A 87 40.08 -50.54 -3.66
C LEU A 87 39.48 -51.64 -4.54
N CYS A 88 40.05 -52.84 -4.47
CA CYS A 88 39.41 -54.02 -5.06
C CYS A 88 38.09 -54.34 -4.33
N ALA A 89 37.17 -55.02 -5.01
CA ALA A 89 35.84 -55.32 -4.50
C ALA A 89 35.87 -55.98 -3.11
N THR A 90 36.76 -56.94 -2.87
CA THR A 90 36.87 -57.63 -1.57
C THR A 90 37.43 -56.76 -0.45
N CYS A 91 38.42 -55.91 -0.75
CA CYS A 91 38.94 -54.96 0.22
C CYS A 91 37.92 -53.88 0.58
N ASN A 92 37.12 -53.44 -0.41
CA ASN A 92 36.03 -52.50 -0.24
C ASN A 92 34.91 -53.12 0.60
N GLU A 93 34.50 -54.35 0.31
CA GLU A 93 33.47 -55.04 1.09
C GLU A 93 33.91 -55.30 2.53
N ARG A 94 35.17 -55.73 2.74
CA ARG A 94 35.73 -55.85 4.09
C ARG A 94 35.74 -54.51 4.85
N GLN A 95 36.01 -53.40 4.16
CA GLN A 95 35.96 -52.07 4.77
C GLN A 95 34.52 -51.66 5.11
N ASN A 96 33.57 -51.91 4.22
CA ASN A 96 32.16 -51.64 4.45
C ASN A 96 31.60 -52.49 5.60
N ALA A 97 31.93 -53.79 5.62
CA ALA A 97 31.58 -54.69 6.71
C ALA A 97 32.13 -54.20 8.06
N ALA A 98 33.40 -53.78 8.12
CA ALA A 98 33.99 -53.20 9.32
C ALA A 98 33.33 -51.87 9.74
N ALA A 99 32.90 -51.05 8.79
CA ALA A 99 32.14 -49.83 9.07
C ALA A 99 30.74 -50.15 9.61
N ARG A 100 30.03 -51.11 9.01
CA ARG A 100 28.72 -51.59 9.49
C ARG A 100 28.82 -52.20 10.89
N ALA A 101 29.83 -53.03 11.15
CA ALA A 101 30.06 -53.63 12.46
C ALA A 101 30.36 -52.56 13.53
N ARG A 102 31.15 -51.54 13.20
CA ARG A 102 31.38 -50.39 14.09
C ARG A 102 30.10 -49.62 14.38
N ASP A 103 29.30 -49.33 13.35
CA ASP A 103 28.02 -48.64 13.52
C ASP A 103 27.04 -49.47 14.35
N ALA A 104 26.99 -50.80 14.15
CA ALA A 104 26.20 -51.72 14.96
C ALA A 104 26.64 -51.71 16.43
N ARG A 105 27.95 -51.77 16.70
CA ARG A 105 28.49 -51.67 18.06
C ARG A 105 28.11 -50.35 18.73
N LEU A 106 28.25 -49.22 18.03
CA LEU A 106 27.86 -47.91 18.58
C LEU A 106 26.37 -47.84 18.91
N ARG A 107 25.50 -48.45 18.09
CA ARG A 107 24.07 -48.55 18.39
C ARG A 107 23.79 -49.42 19.60
N ALA A 108 24.47 -50.57 19.73
CA ALA A 108 24.34 -51.45 20.90
C ALA A 108 24.81 -50.75 22.20
N GLU A 109 25.84 -49.91 22.13
CA GLU A 109 26.29 -49.05 23.24
C GLU A 109 25.38 -47.84 23.50
N GLY A 110 24.24 -47.69 22.81
CA GLY A 110 23.34 -46.53 22.91
C GLY A 110 23.94 -45.22 22.41
N ARG A 111 25.09 -45.26 21.73
CA ARG A 111 25.76 -44.07 21.19
C ARG A 111 25.10 -43.68 19.87
N PRO A 112 24.50 -42.48 19.76
CA PRO A 112 23.84 -42.08 18.53
C PRO A 112 24.86 -41.99 17.40
N ARG A 113 24.44 -42.36 16.18
CA ARG A 113 25.23 -42.09 14.96
C ARG A 113 25.54 -40.60 14.94
N ARG A 114 26.76 -40.23 14.54
CA ARG A 114 27.14 -38.82 14.38
C ARG A 114 26.09 -38.12 13.54
N ASP A 115 25.34 -37.19 14.15
CA ASP A 115 24.29 -36.46 13.48
C ASP A 115 24.86 -35.73 12.25
N PRO A 116 24.40 -36.07 11.03
CA PRO A 116 24.85 -35.42 9.81
C PRO A 116 24.61 -33.91 9.82
N ALA A 117 23.55 -33.43 10.48
CA ALA A 117 23.25 -32.01 10.60
C ALA A 117 24.30 -31.31 11.46
N ARG A 118 24.52 -31.79 12.69
CA ARG A 118 25.58 -31.28 13.59
C ARG A 118 26.98 -31.36 12.97
N ALA A 119 27.29 -32.41 12.19
CA ALA A 119 28.56 -32.52 11.47
C ALA A 119 28.71 -31.44 10.37
N ARG A 120 27.66 -31.21 9.58
CA ARG A 120 27.61 -30.14 8.56
C ARG A 120 27.70 -28.77 9.21
N GLU A 121 27.02 -28.54 10.33
CA GLU A 121 27.07 -27.30 11.09
C GLU A 121 28.48 -27.04 11.64
N SER A 122 29.08 -28.02 12.32
CA SER A 122 30.46 -27.93 12.81
C SER A 122 31.46 -27.62 11.68
N GLN A 123 31.26 -28.22 10.50
CA GLN A 123 32.07 -27.93 9.33
C GLN A 123 31.85 -26.50 8.81
N ARG A 124 30.61 -26.01 8.80
CA ARG A 124 30.27 -24.61 8.43
C ARG A 124 30.89 -23.63 9.42
N ALA A 125 30.79 -23.89 10.72
CA ALA A 125 31.38 -23.08 11.78
C ALA A 125 32.92 -23.02 11.63
N ARG A 126 33.58 -24.17 11.45
CA ARG A 126 35.03 -24.22 11.18
C ARG A 126 35.41 -23.44 9.92
N ARG A 127 34.65 -23.56 8.82
CA ARG A 127 34.90 -22.80 7.57
C ARG A 127 34.72 -21.29 7.77
N ARG A 128 33.72 -20.85 8.54
CA ARG A 128 33.52 -19.43 8.89
C ARG A 128 34.68 -18.91 9.72
N ARG A 129 35.12 -19.66 10.74
CA ARG A 129 36.27 -19.30 11.58
C ARG A 129 37.56 -19.15 10.77
N LEU A 130 37.92 -20.17 9.98
CA LEU A 130 39.09 -20.12 9.08
C LEU A 130 39.00 -18.99 8.06
N HIS A 131 37.80 -18.66 7.58
CA HIS A 131 37.60 -17.53 6.67
C HIS A 131 37.89 -16.19 7.36
N ALA A 132 37.39 -16.00 8.59
CA ALA A 132 37.63 -14.81 9.39
C ALA A 132 39.12 -14.67 9.77
N GLU A 133 39.75 -15.74 10.26
CA GLU A 133 41.18 -15.79 10.60
C GLU A 133 42.05 -15.40 9.38
N ARG A 134 41.80 -16.00 8.21
CA ARG A 134 42.54 -15.66 6.98
C ARG A 134 42.32 -14.23 6.53
N LYS A 135 41.08 -13.74 6.61
CA LYS A 135 40.74 -12.36 6.24
C LYS A 135 41.45 -11.36 7.17
N ALA A 136 41.51 -11.63 8.47
CA ALA A 136 42.20 -10.80 9.45
C ALA A 136 43.73 -10.81 9.23
N ALA A 137 44.31 -11.96 8.90
CA ALA A 137 45.73 -12.10 8.58
C ALA A 137 46.13 -11.56 7.19
N GLY A 138 45.20 -10.96 6.44
CA GLY A 138 45.43 -10.53 5.05
C GLY A 138 45.61 -11.67 4.05
N ALA A 139 45.52 -12.94 4.46
CA ALA A 139 45.74 -14.10 3.62
C ALA A 139 44.55 -14.39 2.68
N CYS A 140 44.84 -14.98 1.53
CA CYS A 140 43.82 -15.42 0.58
C CYS A 140 42.84 -16.41 1.25
N THR A 141 41.57 -16.03 1.35
CA THR A 141 40.52 -16.86 1.99
C THR A 141 40.29 -18.20 1.27
N LYS A 142 40.67 -18.31 -0.01
CA LYS A 142 40.51 -19.54 -0.82
C LYS A 142 41.64 -20.54 -0.61
N CYS A 143 42.90 -20.15 -0.85
CA CYS A 143 44.05 -21.06 -0.74
C CYS A 143 44.71 -21.03 0.65
N GLY A 144 44.65 -19.89 1.36
CA GLY A 144 45.30 -19.69 2.66
C GLY A 144 46.82 -19.63 2.63
N ARG A 145 47.45 -19.59 1.44
CA ARG A 145 48.92 -19.69 1.26
C ARG A 145 49.61 -18.38 0.93
N VAL A 146 48.92 -17.47 0.25
CA VAL A 146 49.49 -16.22 -0.28
C VAL A 146 48.66 -15.05 0.24
N GLN A 147 49.28 -13.89 0.41
CA GLN A 147 48.57 -12.65 0.73
C GLN A 147 47.46 -12.35 -0.29
N ALA A 148 46.33 -11.86 0.21
CA ALA A 148 45.24 -11.39 -0.61
C ALA A 148 45.63 -10.05 -1.27
N ARG A 149 45.01 -9.75 -2.41
CA ARG A 149 45.21 -8.44 -3.04
C ARG A 149 44.66 -7.32 -2.13
N PRO A 150 45.28 -6.13 -2.08
CA PRO A 150 44.73 -4.99 -1.35
C PRO A 150 43.25 -4.75 -1.71
N GLY A 151 42.40 -4.60 -0.69
CA GLY A 151 40.95 -4.41 -0.86
C GLY A 151 40.15 -5.65 -1.32
N ARG A 152 40.76 -6.84 -1.41
CA ARG A 152 40.10 -8.09 -1.81
C ARG A 152 40.37 -9.21 -0.80
N THR A 153 39.58 -10.29 -0.84
CA THR A 153 39.72 -11.44 0.07
C THR A 153 40.45 -12.64 -0.55
N THR A 154 40.93 -12.52 -1.79
CA THR A 154 41.58 -13.60 -2.54
C THR A 154 42.85 -13.10 -3.21
N CYS A 155 43.88 -13.96 -3.32
CA CYS A 155 45.09 -13.69 -4.10
C CYS A 155 44.82 -13.72 -5.61
N GLU A 156 45.73 -13.13 -6.40
CA GLU A 156 45.60 -13.04 -7.87
C GLU A 156 45.49 -14.40 -8.57
N PRO A 157 46.28 -15.44 -8.24
CA PRO A 157 46.14 -16.74 -8.87
C PRO A 157 44.75 -17.38 -8.65
N CYS A 158 44.20 -17.27 -7.43
CA CYS A 158 42.86 -17.77 -7.13
C CYS A 158 41.78 -16.97 -7.86
N ALA A 159 41.94 -15.64 -7.94
CA ALA A 159 41.02 -14.78 -8.67
C ALA A 159 41.02 -15.08 -10.17
N ARG A 160 42.20 -15.29 -10.78
CA ARG A 160 42.35 -15.72 -12.17
C ARG A 160 41.65 -17.05 -12.42
N LYS A 161 41.94 -18.08 -11.61
CA LYS A 161 41.27 -19.38 -11.69
C LYS A 161 39.75 -19.28 -11.57
N HIS A 162 39.24 -18.36 -10.75
CA HIS A 162 37.79 -18.10 -10.67
C HIS A 162 37.24 -17.52 -11.97
N ARG A 163 37.90 -16.51 -12.54
CA ARG A 163 37.52 -15.89 -13.82
C ARG A 163 37.54 -16.90 -14.96
N ASP A 164 38.56 -17.75 -15.03
CA ASP A 164 38.69 -18.75 -16.09
C ASP A 164 37.58 -19.80 -15.99
N ARG A 165 37.26 -20.26 -14.77
CA ARG A 165 36.10 -21.13 -14.55
C ARG A 165 34.78 -20.48 -14.92
N ASP A 166 34.61 -19.18 -14.61
CA ASP A 166 33.42 -18.43 -15.02
C ASP A 166 33.33 -18.32 -16.55
N LYS A 167 34.44 -18.00 -17.23
CA LYS A 167 34.53 -17.98 -18.70
C LYS A 167 34.16 -19.34 -19.29
N LEU A 168 34.73 -20.43 -18.78
CA LEU A 168 34.40 -21.79 -19.22
C LEU A 168 32.92 -22.14 -19.00
N ARG A 169 32.34 -21.75 -17.85
CA ARG A 169 30.90 -21.92 -17.61
C ARG A 169 30.07 -21.14 -18.63
N HIS A 170 30.42 -19.89 -18.91
CA HIS A 170 29.72 -19.07 -19.89
C HIS A 170 29.86 -19.63 -21.31
N ALA A 171 31.04 -20.12 -21.69
CA ALA A 171 31.28 -20.75 -22.98
C ALA A 171 30.46 -22.04 -23.14
N ARG A 172 30.45 -22.93 -22.13
CA ARG A 172 29.62 -24.16 -22.13
C ARG A 172 28.13 -23.85 -22.25
N ALA A 173 27.66 -22.87 -21.49
CA ALA A 173 26.27 -22.44 -21.58
C ALA A 173 25.92 -21.87 -22.96
N LYS A 174 26.81 -21.06 -23.54
CA LYS A 174 26.63 -20.53 -24.90
C LYS A 174 26.58 -21.65 -25.93
N ALA A 175 27.47 -22.64 -25.84
CA ALA A 175 27.48 -23.80 -26.71
C ALA A 175 26.20 -24.65 -26.60
N GLN A 176 25.56 -24.65 -25.43
CA GLN A 176 24.26 -25.31 -25.19
C GLN A 176 23.04 -24.43 -25.56
N GLY A 177 23.25 -23.24 -26.16
CA GLY A 177 22.16 -22.30 -26.45
C GLY A 177 21.53 -21.65 -25.20
N LEU A 178 22.11 -21.84 -24.01
CA LEU A 178 21.58 -21.29 -22.77
C LEU A 178 22.00 -19.83 -22.58
N LEU A 179 21.01 -18.95 -22.49
CA LEU A 179 21.21 -17.53 -22.17
C LEU A 179 21.77 -17.33 -20.75
N TYR A 180 22.45 -16.21 -20.51
CA TYR A 180 22.96 -15.78 -19.18
C TYR A 180 23.92 -16.74 -18.46
N GLY A 181 24.69 -17.55 -19.19
CA GLY A 181 25.68 -18.44 -18.57
C GLY A 181 25.07 -19.67 -17.92
N GLY A 182 23.96 -20.17 -18.48
CA GLY A 182 23.33 -21.43 -18.08
C GLY A 182 22.34 -21.28 -16.92
N ARG A 183 22.02 -20.05 -16.54
CA ARG A 183 20.95 -19.79 -15.56
C ARG A 183 19.67 -19.50 -16.32
N ASP A 184 18.59 -20.15 -15.91
CA ASP A 184 17.25 -19.84 -16.37
C ASP A 184 16.99 -18.31 -16.28
N PRO A 185 16.70 -17.63 -17.42
CA PRO A 185 16.37 -16.22 -17.47
C PRO A 185 15.23 -15.85 -16.51
N GLU A 186 14.23 -16.72 -16.35
CA GLU A 186 13.08 -16.44 -15.49
C GLU A 186 13.46 -16.50 -14.02
N ALA A 187 14.17 -17.54 -13.57
CA ALA A 187 14.73 -17.62 -12.23
C ALA A 187 15.61 -16.40 -11.90
N LYS A 188 16.44 -15.94 -12.86
CA LYS A 188 17.26 -14.73 -12.68
C LYS A 188 16.41 -13.47 -12.55
N ARG A 189 15.38 -13.30 -13.39
CA ARG A 189 14.42 -12.18 -13.29
C ARG A 189 13.68 -12.22 -11.96
N LYS A 190 13.17 -13.39 -11.52
CA LYS A 190 12.46 -13.59 -10.26
C LYS A 190 13.33 -13.23 -9.06
N SER A 191 14.56 -13.75 -9.00
CA SER A 191 15.54 -13.42 -7.96
C SER A 191 15.91 -11.93 -7.95
N GLY A 192 16.03 -11.30 -9.13
CA GLY A 192 16.26 -9.86 -9.25
C GLY A 192 15.10 -9.02 -8.71
N ARG A 193 13.85 -9.40 -9.03
CA ARG A 193 12.64 -8.75 -8.48
C ARG A 193 12.56 -8.91 -6.96
N GLU A 194 12.82 -10.11 -6.45
CA GLU A 194 12.81 -10.38 -5.01
C GLU A 194 13.89 -9.58 -4.28
N SER A 195 15.12 -9.55 -4.80
CA SER A 195 16.20 -8.75 -4.25
C SER A 195 15.86 -7.25 -4.28
N SER A 196 15.22 -6.77 -5.34
CA SER A 196 14.73 -5.38 -5.42
C SER A 196 13.66 -5.07 -4.39
N ARG A 197 12.72 -6.01 -4.18
CA ARG A 197 11.68 -5.93 -3.14
C ARG A 197 12.31 -5.87 -1.75
N ARG A 198 13.18 -6.83 -1.40
CA ARG A 198 13.91 -6.85 -0.12
C ARG A 198 14.67 -5.55 0.16
N ARG A 199 15.35 -4.98 -0.85
CA ARG A 199 16.03 -3.67 -0.70
C ARG A 199 15.05 -2.52 -0.46
N THR A 200 13.90 -2.55 -1.13
CA THR A 200 12.85 -1.53 -0.96
C THR A 200 12.25 -1.61 0.43
N ASP A 201 11.94 -2.82 0.90
CA ASP A 201 11.37 -3.06 2.22
C ASP A 201 12.36 -2.69 3.33
N ALA A 202 13.63 -3.09 3.19
CA ALA A 202 14.69 -2.69 4.13
C ALA A 202 14.88 -1.16 4.20
N ARG A 203 14.76 -0.45 3.06
CA ARG A 203 14.81 1.02 3.04
C ARG A 203 13.60 1.63 3.73
N ARG A 204 12.40 1.10 3.50
CA ARG A 204 11.17 1.57 4.19
C ARG A 204 11.27 1.36 5.70
N ALA A 205 11.68 0.16 6.14
CA ALA A 205 11.85 -0.16 7.55
C ALA A 205 12.90 0.73 8.23
N ALA A 206 13.96 1.11 7.51
CA ALA A 206 14.98 2.03 8.00
C ALA A 206 14.60 3.52 7.89
N GLY A 207 13.38 3.87 7.46
CA GLY A 207 12.96 5.25 7.25
C GLY A 207 13.74 5.98 6.15
N LYS A 208 14.19 5.25 5.12
CA LYS A 208 15.02 5.78 4.01
C LYS A 208 14.26 5.82 2.69
N CYS A 209 14.60 6.79 1.85
CA CYS A 209 14.10 6.93 0.48
C CYS A 209 14.31 5.65 -0.33
N ILE A 210 13.24 5.10 -0.92
CA ILE A 210 13.31 3.83 -1.67
C ILE A 210 14.19 3.91 -2.93
N ARG A 211 14.43 5.12 -3.46
CA ARG A 211 15.23 5.35 -4.68
C ARG A 211 16.72 5.45 -4.37
N CYS A 212 17.15 6.52 -3.69
CA CYS A 212 18.57 6.76 -3.40
C CYS A 212 19.08 6.02 -2.16
N GLY A 213 18.21 5.70 -1.20
CA GLY A 213 18.61 5.10 0.08
C GLY A 213 19.41 6.01 1.02
N LYS A 214 19.54 7.31 0.71
CA LYS A 214 20.37 8.27 1.46
C LYS A 214 19.58 9.12 2.46
N GLY A 215 18.51 9.78 2.00
CA GLY A 215 17.69 10.67 2.83
C GLY A 215 16.39 10.03 3.34
N ALA A 216 15.80 10.61 4.37
CA ALA A 216 14.46 10.26 4.85
C ALA A 216 13.39 10.62 3.80
N PRO A 217 12.32 9.82 3.64
CA PRO A 217 11.17 10.22 2.83
C PRO A 217 10.39 11.33 3.56
N GLU A 218 9.68 12.16 2.80
CA GLU A 218 8.68 13.08 3.39
C GLU A 218 7.58 12.30 4.11
N ALA A 219 6.94 12.93 5.11
CA ALA A 219 5.81 12.34 5.84
C ALA A 219 4.74 11.80 4.89
N GLY A 220 4.39 10.51 5.04
CA GLY A 220 3.41 9.81 4.19
C GLY A 220 3.90 9.46 2.78
N ARG A 221 5.19 9.62 2.45
CA ARG A 221 5.75 9.32 1.13
C ARG A 221 6.80 8.22 1.22
N SER A 222 7.24 7.71 0.06
CA SER A 222 8.29 6.67 -0.03
C SER A 222 9.63 7.16 -0.59
N MET A 223 9.70 8.40 -1.07
CA MET A 223 10.90 9.01 -1.64
C MET A 223 11.18 10.34 -0.94
N CYS A 224 12.46 10.71 -0.83
CA CYS A 224 12.88 12.06 -0.41
C CYS A 224 12.56 13.09 -1.50
N GLU A 225 12.46 14.37 -1.13
CA GLU A 225 12.09 15.43 -2.08
C GLU A 225 13.07 15.57 -3.26
N PRO A 226 14.41 15.49 -3.10
CA PRO A 226 15.33 15.53 -4.24
C PRO A 226 15.03 14.43 -5.29
N CYS A 227 14.85 13.18 -4.83
CA CYS A 227 14.50 12.07 -5.72
C CYS A 227 13.12 12.22 -6.38
N ARG A 228 12.20 12.96 -5.74
CA ARG A 228 10.89 13.28 -6.31
C ARG A 228 11.01 14.37 -7.35
N GLU A 229 11.76 15.43 -7.07
CA GLU A 229 11.98 16.52 -8.01
C GLU A 229 12.71 16.01 -9.25
N ASP A 230 13.77 15.21 -9.11
CA ASP A 230 14.43 14.52 -10.22
C ASP A 230 13.43 13.72 -11.07
N ARG A 231 12.49 13.01 -10.40
CA ARG A 231 11.45 12.24 -11.09
C ARG A 231 10.44 13.14 -11.79
N ARG A 232 10.07 14.29 -11.21
CA ARG A 232 9.17 15.29 -11.80
C ARG A 232 9.84 15.92 -13.03
N GLN A 233 11.10 16.35 -12.92
CA GLN A 233 11.90 16.90 -14.01
C GLN A 233 12.06 15.90 -15.14
N ALA A 234 12.47 14.65 -14.86
CA ALA A 234 12.58 13.60 -15.89
C ALA A 234 11.24 13.31 -16.58
N LYS A 235 10.12 13.38 -15.85
CA LYS A 235 8.77 13.23 -16.44
C LYS A 235 8.39 14.42 -17.32
N ARG A 236 8.70 15.66 -16.90
CA ARG A 236 8.49 16.89 -17.68
C ARG A 236 9.33 16.86 -18.97
N ALA A 237 10.63 16.59 -18.85
CA ALA A 237 11.55 16.47 -19.99
C ALA A 237 11.07 15.42 -20.99
N ARG A 238 10.66 14.23 -20.53
CA ARG A 238 10.10 13.18 -21.41
C ARG A 238 8.81 13.63 -22.10
N ARG A 239 7.93 14.36 -21.41
CA ARG A 239 6.69 14.89 -22.00
C ARG A 239 7.00 15.93 -23.08
N LEU A 240 7.92 16.85 -22.81
CA LEU A 240 8.37 17.88 -23.74
C LEU A 240 9.05 17.27 -24.97
N ALA A 241 9.99 16.33 -24.77
CA ALA A 241 10.67 15.63 -25.86
C ALA A 241 9.69 14.88 -26.77
N ARG A 242 8.69 14.19 -26.18
CA ARG A 242 7.63 13.53 -26.96
C ARG A 242 6.79 14.54 -27.73
N LYS A 243 6.37 15.64 -27.10
CA LYS A 243 5.58 16.69 -27.75
C LYS A 243 6.35 17.33 -28.92
N ALA A 244 7.64 17.65 -28.72
CA ALA A 244 8.50 18.20 -29.76
C ALA A 244 8.70 17.23 -30.93
N ALA A 245 8.75 15.93 -30.66
CA ALA A 245 8.84 14.89 -31.69
C ALA A 245 7.49 14.53 -32.35
N GLY A 246 6.40 15.25 -32.07
CA GLY A 246 5.07 14.92 -32.60
C GLY A 246 4.51 13.58 -32.09
N LEU A 247 4.97 13.12 -30.92
CA LEU A 247 4.58 11.86 -30.30
C LEU A 247 3.62 12.08 -29.13
N CYS A 248 2.64 11.17 -29.01
CA CYS A 248 1.72 11.05 -27.90
C CYS A 248 2.48 10.95 -26.56
N VAL A 249 2.19 11.85 -25.62
CA VAL A 249 2.90 11.90 -24.33
C VAL A 249 2.70 10.63 -23.48
N ARG A 250 1.65 9.85 -23.76
CA ARG A 250 1.29 8.62 -23.04
C ARG A 250 1.97 7.38 -23.62
N CYS A 251 1.67 7.03 -24.87
CA CYS A 251 2.15 5.79 -25.51
C CYS A 251 3.36 5.97 -26.44
N ALA A 252 3.76 7.22 -26.76
CA ALA A 252 4.81 7.55 -27.72
C ALA A 252 4.52 7.20 -29.20
N ALA A 253 3.27 6.90 -29.57
CA ALA A 253 2.84 6.83 -30.97
C ALA A 253 2.71 8.24 -31.60
N PRO A 254 2.83 8.41 -32.92
CA PRO A 254 2.58 9.69 -33.60
C PRO A 254 1.20 10.28 -33.23
N SER A 255 1.10 11.60 -33.12
CA SER A 255 -0.12 12.28 -32.63
C SER A 255 -0.58 13.50 -33.44
N ASP A 256 -0.09 13.69 -34.67
CA ASP A 256 -0.50 14.77 -35.58
C ASP A 256 -0.52 16.15 -34.90
N GLY A 257 0.53 16.45 -34.13
CA GLY A 257 0.67 17.70 -33.36
C GLY A 257 -0.16 17.78 -32.07
N LYS A 258 -1.08 16.84 -31.81
CA LYS A 258 -1.87 16.79 -30.56
C LYS A 258 -1.07 16.19 -29.41
N GLU A 259 -1.45 16.48 -28.17
CA GLU A 259 -0.75 15.93 -26.99
C GLU A 259 -0.95 14.41 -26.83
N LEU A 260 -2.11 13.90 -27.25
CA LEU A 260 -2.48 12.49 -27.23
C LEU A 260 -2.85 12.03 -28.63
N CYS A 261 -2.45 10.82 -29.01
CA CYS A 261 -2.97 10.18 -30.21
C CYS A 261 -4.47 9.86 -30.06
N GLY A 262 -5.17 9.68 -31.17
CA GLY A 262 -6.61 9.37 -31.21
C GLY A 262 -7.04 8.28 -30.21
N PRO A 263 -6.38 7.10 -30.18
CA PRO A 263 -6.71 6.04 -29.23
C PRO A 263 -6.56 6.45 -27.75
N CYS A 264 -5.46 7.14 -27.41
CA CYS A 264 -5.22 7.60 -26.04
C CYS A 264 -6.20 8.70 -25.62
N ALA A 265 -6.59 9.59 -26.55
CA ALA A 265 -7.60 10.62 -26.32
C ALA A 265 -8.99 9.99 -26.11
N ALA A 266 -9.39 9.05 -26.95
CA ALA A 266 -10.64 8.31 -26.83
C ALA A 266 -10.71 7.49 -25.52
N GLU A 267 -9.63 6.81 -25.14
CA GLU A 267 -9.54 6.09 -23.86
C GLU A 267 -9.66 7.04 -22.65
N LYS A 268 -8.99 8.20 -22.69
CA LYS A 268 -9.13 9.25 -21.65
C LYS A 268 -10.59 9.70 -21.55
N GLY A 269 -11.26 9.92 -22.69
CA GLY A 269 -12.69 10.26 -22.75
C GLY A 269 -13.57 9.15 -22.15
N ARG A 270 -13.36 7.89 -22.54
CA ARG A 270 -14.08 6.73 -21.99
C ARG A 270 -13.89 6.59 -20.48
N ARG A 271 -12.67 6.76 -19.98
CA ARG A 271 -12.39 6.70 -18.53
C ARG A 271 -13.06 7.85 -17.78
N SER A 272 -13.10 9.05 -18.36
CA SER A 272 -13.82 10.19 -17.78
C SER A 272 -15.33 9.94 -17.70
N LYS A 273 -15.92 9.32 -18.73
CA LYS A 273 -17.35 8.95 -18.76
C LYS A 273 -17.67 7.79 -17.81
N ARG A 274 -16.91 6.69 -17.86
CA ARG A 274 -17.12 5.50 -17.00
C ARG A 274 -17.01 5.84 -15.51
N ASN A 275 -16.10 6.75 -15.16
CA ASN A 275 -15.98 7.20 -13.78
C ASN A 275 -17.01 8.26 -13.39
N SER A 276 -17.74 8.91 -14.32
CA SER A 276 -18.62 10.02 -13.91
C SER A 276 -19.85 9.52 -13.16
N GLU A 277 -20.47 8.43 -13.62
CA GLU A 277 -21.65 7.87 -12.99
C GLU A 277 -21.31 7.11 -11.71
N ALA A 278 -20.34 6.19 -11.75
CA ALA A 278 -19.87 5.50 -10.55
C ALA A 278 -19.34 6.46 -9.48
N ARG A 279 -18.72 7.58 -9.87
CA ARG A 279 -18.31 8.64 -8.91
C ARG A 279 -19.52 9.41 -8.37
N ARG A 280 -20.49 9.77 -9.22
CA ARG A 280 -21.74 10.39 -8.78
C ARG A 280 -22.49 9.49 -7.79
N GLU A 281 -22.54 8.19 -8.05
CA GLU A 281 -23.14 7.21 -7.16
C GLU A 281 -22.36 7.06 -5.85
N ALA A 282 -21.03 6.95 -5.92
CA ALA A 282 -20.19 6.93 -4.71
C ALA A 282 -20.35 8.22 -3.89
N ASP A 283 -20.47 9.38 -4.53
CA ASP A 283 -20.69 10.66 -3.86
C ASP A 283 -22.12 10.75 -3.27
N ARG A 284 -23.15 10.21 -3.95
CA ARG A 284 -24.50 10.04 -3.39
C ARG A 284 -24.49 9.13 -2.16
N ARG A 285 -23.79 8.00 -2.22
CA ARG A 285 -23.65 7.07 -1.09
C ARG A 285 -22.93 7.73 0.08
N ARG A 286 -21.82 8.40 -0.16
CA ARG A 286 -21.05 9.14 0.86
C ARG A 286 -21.88 10.25 1.51
N TYR A 287 -22.72 10.93 0.72
CA TYR A 287 -23.67 11.93 1.21
C TYR A 287 -24.73 11.28 2.12
N ALA A 288 -25.33 10.16 1.70
CA ALA A 288 -26.31 9.43 2.50
C ALA A 288 -25.71 8.87 3.81
N GLU A 289 -24.51 8.27 3.74
CA GLU A 289 -23.77 7.77 4.91
C GLU A 289 -23.47 8.90 5.92
N ARG A 290 -22.97 10.06 5.45
CA ARG A 290 -22.72 11.22 6.32
C ARG A 290 -24.01 11.69 6.98
N ARG A 291 -25.08 11.82 6.21
CA ARG A 291 -26.38 12.26 6.72
C ARG A 291 -26.95 11.28 7.76
N ALA A 292 -26.81 9.97 7.52
CA ALA A 292 -27.25 8.93 8.46
C ALA A 292 -26.48 8.97 9.79
N ARG A 293 -25.20 9.36 9.77
CA ARG A 293 -24.39 9.56 10.99
C ARG A 293 -24.64 10.91 11.68
N GLY A 294 -25.43 11.81 11.06
CA GLY A 294 -25.59 13.18 11.54
C GLY A 294 -24.36 14.07 11.26
N ASP A 295 -23.50 13.70 10.32
CA ASP A 295 -22.34 14.49 9.90
C ASP A 295 -22.71 15.50 8.82
N CYS A 296 -22.08 16.67 8.87
CA CYS A 296 -22.10 17.69 7.83
C CYS A 296 -21.59 17.11 6.52
N THR A 297 -22.40 17.23 5.47
CA THR A 297 -22.09 16.68 4.15
C THR A 297 -20.92 17.38 3.47
N SER A 298 -20.60 18.62 3.87
CA SER A 298 -19.48 19.41 3.36
C SER A 298 -18.16 19.11 4.07
N CYS A 299 -18.08 19.32 5.40
CA CYS A 299 -16.83 19.19 6.16
C CYS A 299 -16.68 17.88 6.95
N GLY A 300 -17.78 17.16 7.21
CA GLY A 300 -17.78 15.90 7.97
C GLY A 300 -17.86 16.02 9.50
N THR A 301 -18.03 17.22 10.06
CA THR A 301 -18.27 17.41 11.51
C THR A 301 -19.73 17.14 11.87
N PRO A 302 -20.08 16.79 13.13
CA PRO A 302 -21.47 16.65 13.55
C PRO A 302 -22.33 17.88 13.19
N ALA A 303 -23.57 17.65 12.79
CA ALA A 303 -24.50 18.66 12.27
C ALA A 303 -25.93 18.54 12.85
N ASP A 304 -26.11 17.78 13.93
CA ASP A 304 -27.37 17.68 14.68
C ASP A 304 -28.60 17.38 13.80
N GLY A 305 -28.43 16.48 12.83
CA GLY A 305 -29.47 16.10 11.87
C GLY A 305 -29.64 17.03 10.67
N ALA A 306 -28.97 18.18 10.64
CA ALA A 306 -28.92 19.05 9.46
C ALA A 306 -27.93 18.55 8.40
N ALA A 307 -28.14 18.91 7.13
CA ALA A 307 -27.22 18.55 6.04
C ALA A 307 -25.86 19.27 6.14
N GLU A 308 -25.84 20.45 6.77
CA GLU A 308 -24.66 21.27 6.99
C GLU A 308 -24.61 21.74 8.45
N CYS A 309 -23.41 21.68 9.07
CA CYS A 309 -23.18 22.21 10.41
C CYS A 309 -23.27 23.75 10.41
N PRO A 310 -23.47 24.40 11.58
CA PRO A 310 -23.62 25.85 11.69
C PRO A 310 -22.51 26.63 10.99
N ALA A 311 -21.24 26.24 11.21
CA ALA A 311 -20.08 26.88 10.60
C ALA A 311 -20.07 26.79 9.07
N CYS A 312 -20.39 25.62 8.48
CA CYS A 312 -20.47 25.48 7.03
C CYS A 312 -21.63 26.28 6.43
N ARG A 313 -22.77 26.34 7.13
CA ARG A 313 -23.95 27.11 6.73
C ARG A 313 -23.66 28.61 6.74
N GLU A 314 -23.00 29.10 7.79
CA GLU A 314 -22.56 30.49 7.90
C GLU A 314 -21.52 30.83 6.83
N ALA A 315 -20.53 29.97 6.60
CA ALA A 315 -19.57 30.17 5.52
C ALA A 315 -20.23 30.16 4.13
N ALA A 316 -21.27 29.34 3.92
CA ALA A 316 -22.05 29.36 2.68
C ALA A 316 -22.86 30.65 2.53
N ARG A 317 -23.46 31.14 3.62
CA ARG A 317 -24.15 32.44 3.67
C ARG A 317 -23.18 33.60 3.38
N MET A 318 -22.02 33.66 4.03
CA MET A 318 -21.00 34.67 3.76
C MET A 318 -20.55 34.67 2.30
N ARG A 319 -20.33 33.48 1.68
CA ARG A 319 -20.01 33.39 0.25
C ARG A 319 -21.14 33.89 -0.65
N TYR A 320 -22.39 33.64 -0.27
CA TYR A 320 -23.56 34.12 -0.99
C TYR A 320 -23.68 35.64 -0.88
N ASP A 321 -23.57 36.19 0.33
CA ASP A 321 -23.66 37.62 0.61
C ASP A 321 -22.50 38.39 -0.05
N ALA A 322 -21.27 37.87 0.02
CA ALA A 322 -20.11 38.46 -0.66
C ALA A 322 -20.28 38.51 -2.18
N ARG A 323 -20.85 37.47 -2.80
CA ARG A 323 -21.15 37.47 -4.24
C ARG A 323 -22.24 38.48 -4.58
N ARG A 324 -23.28 38.57 -3.76
CA ARG A 324 -24.35 39.55 -3.95
C ARG A 324 -23.84 40.99 -3.79
N ALA A 325 -23.02 41.25 -2.78
CA ALA A 325 -22.40 42.56 -2.54
C ALA A 325 -21.44 42.95 -3.67
N ALA A 326 -20.73 41.99 -4.26
CA ALA A 326 -19.87 42.21 -5.42
C ALA A 326 -20.64 42.38 -6.75
N GLY A 327 -21.98 42.34 -6.74
CA GLY A 327 -22.80 42.45 -7.95
C GLY A 327 -22.58 41.30 -8.94
N VAL A 328 -22.25 40.10 -8.45
CA VAL A 328 -22.03 38.91 -9.30
C VAL A 328 -23.05 37.80 -9.02
N CYS A 329 -23.48 37.14 -10.09
CA CYS A 329 -24.48 36.10 -10.07
C CYS A 329 -23.99 34.92 -9.24
N VAL A 330 -24.76 34.51 -8.22
CA VAL A 330 -24.38 33.42 -7.31
C VAL A 330 -24.22 32.07 -8.02
N ARG A 331 -24.72 31.94 -9.25
CA ARG A 331 -24.70 30.72 -10.08
C ARG A 331 -23.58 30.70 -11.10
N CYS A 332 -23.43 31.74 -11.93
CA CYS A 332 -22.47 31.77 -13.05
C CYS A 332 -21.37 32.82 -12.94
N GLN A 333 -21.37 33.65 -11.89
CA GLN A 333 -20.41 34.74 -11.66
C GLN A 333 -20.49 35.91 -12.65
N ALA A 334 -21.45 35.93 -13.58
CA ALA A 334 -21.71 37.09 -14.43
C ALA A 334 -22.26 38.28 -13.63
N PRO A 335 -22.07 39.54 -14.06
CA PRO A 335 -22.62 40.72 -13.40
C PRO A 335 -24.15 40.64 -13.21
N THR A 336 -24.66 41.20 -12.11
CA THR A 336 -26.09 41.32 -11.82
C THR A 336 -26.53 42.77 -11.89
N PHE A 337 -27.83 42.97 -12.09
CA PHE A 337 -28.46 44.28 -12.08
C PHE A 337 -29.12 44.50 -10.71
N ASP A 338 -28.98 45.70 -10.16
CA ASP A 338 -29.71 46.21 -8.98
C ASP A 338 -29.65 45.31 -7.73
N GLY A 339 -28.46 44.77 -7.43
CA GLY A 339 -28.26 43.93 -6.24
C GLY A 339 -29.02 42.59 -6.27
N ALA A 340 -29.51 42.19 -7.45
CA ALA A 340 -30.12 40.88 -7.65
C ALA A 340 -29.11 39.76 -7.40
N ALA A 341 -29.57 38.64 -6.83
CA ALA A 341 -28.70 37.49 -6.57
C ALA A 341 -28.32 36.72 -7.84
N GLN A 342 -29.05 36.90 -8.94
CA GLN A 342 -28.87 36.18 -10.20
C GLN A 342 -28.86 37.17 -11.36
N CYS A 343 -28.06 36.90 -12.40
CA CYS A 343 -28.13 37.67 -13.63
C CYS A 343 -29.41 37.35 -14.40
N ALA A 344 -29.83 38.23 -15.32
CA ALA A 344 -31.06 38.07 -16.10
C ALA A 344 -31.17 36.69 -16.77
N ALA A 345 -30.10 36.24 -17.44
CA ALA A 345 -30.06 34.92 -18.09
C ALA A 345 -30.26 33.75 -17.11
N CYS A 346 -29.66 33.82 -15.91
CA CYS A 346 -29.85 32.78 -14.88
C CYS A 346 -31.23 32.84 -14.24
N ALA A 347 -31.82 34.03 -14.12
CA ALA A 347 -33.17 34.23 -13.61
C ALA A 347 -34.21 33.65 -14.59
N VAL A 348 -34.09 33.96 -15.89
CA VAL A 348 -34.94 33.41 -16.96
C VAL A 348 -34.78 31.89 -17.07
N ALA A 349 -33.54 31.40 -17.14
CA ALA A 349 -33.30 29.95 -17.20
C ALA A 349 -33.75 29.19 -15.93
N ARG A 350 -34.03 29.90 -14.82
CA ARG A 350 -34.65 29.33 -13.61
C ARG A 350 -36.17 29.38 -13.70
N SER A 351 -36.76 30.46 -14.24
CA SER A 351 -38.21 30.54 -14.44
C SER A 351 -38.70 29.54 -15.48
N GLU A 352 -37.96 29.34 -16.58
CA GLU A 352 -38.30 28.37 -17.62
C GLU A 352 -38.20 26.93 -17.14
N ARG A 353 -37.24 26.63 -16.25
CA ARG A 353 -37.10 25.28 -15.66
C ARG A 353 -38.14 24.96 -14.61
N ARG A 354 -38.80 25.97 -14.05
CA ARG A 354 -39.92 25.76 -13.13
C ARG A 354 -41.17 25.58 -13.97
N ASP A 355 -41.51 24.33 -14.20
CA ASP A 355 -42.84 23.97 -14.67
C ASP A 355 -43.84 24.27 -13.54
N ARG A 356 -44.34 25.51 -13.53
CA ARG A 356 -45.28 25.99 -12.52
C ARG A 356 -46.53 25.12 -12.52
N GLU A 357 -46.96 24.65 -13.69
CA GLU A 357 -48.14 23.81 -13.83
C GLU A 357 -47.93 22.44 -13.18
N ALA A 358 -46.78 21.79 -13.41
CA ALA A 358 -46.42 20.57 -12.72
C ALA A 358 -46.25 20.78 -11.20
N GLU A 359 -45.65 21.89 -10.75
CA GLU A 359 -45.55 22.23 -9.32
C GLU A 359 -46.95 22.42 -8.68
N TYR A 360 -47.86 23.12 -9.36
CA TYR A 360 -49.24 23.30 -8.91
C TYR A 360 -50.03 21.98 -8.92
N ALA A 361 -49.87 21.15 -9.96
CA ALA A 361 -50.46 19.83 -10.04
C ALA A 361 -49.98 18.93 -8.89
N ALA A 362 -48.67 18.91 -8.60
CA ALA A 362 -48.11 18.17 -7.49
C ALA A 362 -48.63 18.66 -6.12
N ARG A 363 -48.78 19.98 -5.93
CA ARG A 363 -49.38 20.55 -4.71
C ARG A 363 -50.86 20.17 -4.57
N ARG A 364 -51.64 20.21 -5.65
CA ARG A 364 -53.04 19.76 -5.67
C ARG A 364 -53.14 18.28 -5.32
N GLN A 365 -52.28 17.44 -5.88
CA GLN A 365 -52.24 16.01 -5.55
C GLN A 365 -51.90 15.79 -4.08
N GLN A 366 -50.86 16.45 -3.54
CA GLN A 366 -50.51 16.35 -2.12
C GLN A 366 -51.65 16.79 -1.19
N TYR A 367 -52.39 17.84 -1.58
CA TYR A 367 -53.58 18.28 -0.87
C TYR A 367 -54.66 17.20 -0.87
N ALA A 368 -54.95 16.60 -2.03
CA ALA A 368 -55.92 15.52 -2.18
C ALA A 368 -55.52 14.27 -1.38
N ASP A 369 -54.25 13.85 -1.45
CA ASP A 369 -53.72 12.70 -0.73
C ASP A 369 -53.81 12.88 0.79
N ARG A 370 -53.47 14.07 1.30
CA ARG A 370 -53.59 14.38 2.74
C ARG A 370 -55.04 14.38 3.19
N LYS A 371 -55.94 14.96 2.40
CA LYS A 371 -57.39 14.96 2.68
C LYS A 371 -57.94 13.52 2.71
N ALA A 372 -57.55 12.68 1.75
CA ALA A 372 -57.96 11.26 1.69
C ALA A 372 -57.47 10.44 2.89
N ARG A 373 -56.30 10.79 3.46
CA ARG A 373 -55.77 10.17 4.69
C ARG A 373 -56.35 10.75 5.98
N GLY A 374 -57.30 11.70 5.89
CA GLY A 374 -57.82 12.41 7.06
C GLY A 374 -56.73 13.19 7.79
N GLN A 375 -55.79 13.81 7.07
CA GLN A 375 -54.70 14.62 7.63
C GLN A 375 -54.86 16.10 7.26
N CYS A 376 -54.49 16.98 8.20
CA CYS A 376 -54.42 18.41 8.00
C CYS A 376 -53.44 18.73 6.86
N VAL A 377 -53.90 19.48 5.85
CA VAL A 377 -53.09 19.84 4.68
C VAL A 377 -51.90 20.73 5.03
N GLN A 378 -51.90 21.37 6.20
CA GLN A 378 -50.86 22.29 6.66
C GLN A 378 -49.83 21.62 7.56
N CYS A 379 -50.24 21.00 8.67
CA CYS A 379 -49.32 20.39 9.64
C CYS A 379 -49.24 18.85 9.58
N GLY A 380 -50.13 18.18 8.84
CA GLY A 380 -50.17 16.71 8.74
C GLY A 380 -50.84 15.99 9.92
N ALA A 381 -51.31 16.70 10.94
CA ALA A 381 -52.02 16.09 12.07
C ALA A 381 -53.36 15.45 11.64
N PRO A 382 -53.85 14.39 12.32
CA PRO A 382 -55.17 13.83 12.06
C PRO A 382 -56.27 14.90 12.11
N SER A 383 -57.18 14.85 11.15
CA SER A 383 -58.18 15.89 10.84
C SER A 383 -59.35 15.21 10.11
N PRO A 384 -60.18 14.43 10.82
CA PRO A 384 -61.23 13.62 10.20
C PRO A 384 -62.28 14.52 9.54
N GLY A 385 -62.39 14.42 8.21
CA GLY A 385 -63.40 15.13 7.43
C GLY A 385 -63.14 16.61 7.12
N VAL A 386 -62.11 17.24 7.71
CA VAL A 386 -61.81 18.67 7.49
C VAL A 386 -60.40 18.90 6.95
N ALA A 387 -60.25 19.89 6.05
CA ALA A 387 -58.99 20.14 5.34
C ALA A 387 -57.85 20.61 6.28
N ARG A 388 -58.18 21.29 7.38
CA ARG A 388 -57.23 21.73 8.39
C ARG A 388 -57.71 21.30 9.76
N CYS A 389 -56.79 20.83 10.61
CA CYS A 389 -57.10 20.62 12.01
C CYS A 389 -57.40 21.97 12.69
N ASP A 390 -58.12 21.92 13.80
CA ASP A 390 -58.62 23.10 14.50
C ASP A 390 -57.53 24.17 14.81
N PRO A 391 -56.32 23.85 15.31
CA PRO A 391 -55.27 24.85 15.52
C PRO A 391 -54.79 25.54 14.24
N CYS A 392 -54.73 24.80 13.13
CA CYS A 392 -54.33 25.36 11.83
C CYS A 392 -55.46 26.17 11.20
N ALA A 393 -56.72 25.78 11.44
CA ALA A 393 -57.89 26.54 11.03
C ALA A 393 -57.95 27.88 11.76
N ARG A 394 -57.78 27.91 13.09
CA ARG A 394 -57.71 29.14 13.89
C ARG A 394 -56.57 30.04 13.46
N ARG A 395 -55.34 29.51 13.36
CA ARG A 395 -54.18 30.30 12.91
C ARG A 395 -54.39 30.87 11.51
N HIS A 396 -55.01 30.10 10.62
CA HIS A 396 -55.35 30.63 9.31
C HIS A 396 -56.38 31.74 9.41
N ALA A 397 -57.45 31.58 10.19
CA ALA A 397 -58.46 32.60 10.42
C ALA A 397 -57.84 33.89 10.98
N GLU A 398 -56.97 33.78 11.98
CA GLU A 398 -56.20 34.89 12.57
C GLU A 398 -55.25 35.57 11.56
N SER A 399 -54.70 34.80 10.62
CA SER A 399 -53.77 35.31 9.60
C SER A 399 -54.45 35.84 8.34
N SER A 400 -55.65 35.36 8.03
CA SER A 400 -56.46 35.90 6.94
C SER A 400 -56.88 37.32 7.32
N GLY A 401 -56.82 38.24 6.35
CA GLY A 401 -57.12 39.66 6.57
C GLY A 401 -58.45 39.92 7.30
N THR A 402 -59.39 38.98 7.24
CA THR A 402 -60.66 38.96 7.97
C THR A 402 -60.54 39.16 9.49
N TYR A 403 -59.45 38.73 10.13
CA TYR A 403 -59.23 38.93 11.57
C TYR A 403 -58.25 40.07 11.89
N ARG A 404 -57.43 40.47 10.91
CA ARG A 404 -56.51 41.62 11.02
C ARG A 404 -57.18 42.93 10.68
N GLY A 405 -58.46 43.09 11.03
CA GLY A 405 -59.23 44.31 10.81
C GLY A 405 -58.95 44.89 9.43
N ILE A 406 -59.45 44.24 8.36
CA ILE A 406 -59.92 45.09 7.26
C ILE A 406 -60.83 46.08 7.98
N PRO A 407 -60.50 47.38 8.04
CA PRO A 407 -61.31 48.31 8.80
C PRO A 407 -62.70 48.13 8.23
N VAL A 408 -63.66 47.76 9.06
CA VAL A 408 -65.04 48.03 8.71
C VAL A 408 -65.05 49.55 8.80
N TRP A 409 -64.81 50.22 7.68
CA TRP A 409 -65.02 51.66 7.60
C TRP A 409 -66.51 51.80 7.91
N ASP A 410 -66.85 52.58 8.94
CA ASP A 410 -68.25 52.90 9.19
C ASP A 410 -68.81 53.50 7.89
N PRO A 411 -69.91 52.94 7.35
CA PRO A 411 -70.42 53.38 6.06
C PRO A 411 -70.68 54.88 6.11
N THR A 412 -70.05 55.62 5.21
CA THR A 412 -70.42 57.00 4.96
C THR A 412 -71.48 57.06 3.87
N TRP A 413 -72.44 57.95 4.08
CA TRP A 413 -73.57 58.16 3.19
C TRP A 413 -73.48 59.54 2.56
N THR A 414 -73.65 59.65 1.26
CA THR A 414 -73.71 60.92 0.54
C THR A 414 -75.01 61.00 -0.21
N VAL A 415 -75.75 62.09 -0.04
CA VAL A 415 -76.98 62.39 -0.77
C VAL A 415 -76.63 63.31 -1.92
N ILE A 416 -76.96 62.93 -3.15
CA ILE A 416 -76.68 63.72 -4.34
C ILE A 416 -78.01 64.14 -4.96
N GLU A 417 -78.25 65.44 -5.05
CA GLU A 417 -79.41 65.97 -5.78
C GLU A 417 -79.30 65.64 -7.27
N LEU A 418 -80.29 64.95 -7.84
CA LEU A 418 -80.26 64.52 -9.23
C LEU A 418 -80.33 65.69 -10.22
N ALA A 419 -81.05 66.75 -9.86
CA ALA A 419 -81.25 67.91 -10.74
C ALA A 419 -80.00 68.79 -10.84
N THR A 420 -79.27 68.94 -9.74
CA THR A 420 -78.16 69.90 -9.62
C THR A 420 -76.79 69.23 -9.56
N GLY A 421 -76.74 67.94 -9.22
CA GLY A 421 -75.51 67.21 -8.90
C GLY A 421 -74.90 67.64 -7.58
N ARG A 422 -75.61 68.39 -6.74
CA ARG A 422 -75.09 68.87 -5.45
C ARG A 422 -75.06 67.73 -4.44
N GLU A 423 -73.90 67.56 -3.82
CA GLU A 423 -73.70 66.55 -2.78
C GLU A 423 -73.93 67.14 -1.37
N HIS A 424 -74.62 66.37 -0.53
CA HIS A 424 -74.80 66.60 0.89
C HIS A 424 -74.21 65.40 1.65
N GLY A 425 -73.28 65.65 2.57
CA GLY A 425 -72.53 64.61 3.28
C GLY A 425 -71.01 64.82 3.19
N PRO A 426 -70.20 63.84 3.65
CA PRO A 426 -70.60 62.51 4.11
C PRO A 426 -71.33 62.53 5.46
N PHE A 427 -72.27 61.60 5.62
CA PHE A 427 -72.99 61.33 6.86
C PHE A 427 -72.56 59.98 7.43
N ASP A 428 -72.26 59.93 8.72
CA ASP A 428 -71.82 58.69 9.38
C ASP A 428 -73.01 57.78 9.76
N ARG A 429 -74.25 58.28 9.67
CA ARG A 429 -75.48 57.56 10.04
C ARG A 429 -76.60 57.79 9.04
N GLU A 430 -77.38 56.76 8.77
CA GLU A 430 -78.56 56.82 7.89
C GLU A 430 -79.63 57.80 8.41
N THR A 431 -79.70 58.04 9.72
CA THR A 431 -80.61 59.04 10.32
C THR A 431 -80.27 60.46 9.87
N ASP A 432 -78.99 60.76 9.64
CA ASP A 432 -78.54 62.10 9.27
C ASP A 432 -78.84 62.39 7.79
N VAL A 433 -78.82 61.36 6.94
CA VAL A 433 -79.37 61.42 5.58
C VAL A 433 -80.85 61.79 5.61
N THR A 434 -81.63 61.14 6.48
CA THR A 434 -83.07 61.42 6.61
C THR A 434 -83.33 62.86 7.05
N LEU A 435 -82.52 63.38 8.00
CA LEU A 435 -82.60 64.78 8.44
C LEU A 435 -82.19 65.76 7.33
N CYS A 436 -81.16 65.43 6.55
CA CYS A 436 -80.72 66.24 5.41
C CYS A 436 -81.84 66.39 4.37
N LEU A 437 -82.49 65.28 3.99
CA LEU A 437 -83.62 65.32 3.05
C LEU A 437 -84.76 66.21 3.58
N ALA A 438 -85.07 66.11 4.87
CA ALA A 438 -86.11 66.93 5.49
C ALA A 438 -85.75 68.43 5.53
N PHE A 439 -84.51 68.79 5.85
CA PHE A 439 -84.06 70.18 5.96
C PHE A 439 -83.97 70.87 4.60
N GLU A 440 -83.41 70.20 3.60
CA GLU A 440 -83.28 70.73 2.24
C GLU A 440 -84.59 70.60 1.44
N LYS A 441 -85.62 69.99 2.04
CA LYS A 441 -86.94 69.73 1.43
C LYS A 441 -86.85 68.92 0.13
N LEU A 442 -85.93 67.96 0.10
CA LEU A 442 -85.70 67.10 -1.05
C LEU A 442 -86.56 65.84 -0.97
N GLY A 443 -87.26 65.51 -2.06
CA GLY A 443 -87.96 64.24 -2.24
C GLY A 443 -86.98 63.08 -2.41
N ARG A 444 -87.38 61.87 -2.00
CA ARG A 444 -86.54 60.66 -2.13
C ARG A 444 -86.28 60.28 -3.60
N ASP A 445 -87.16 60.68 -4.50
CA ASP A 445 -87.08 60.55 -5.95
C ASP A 445 -86.25 61.65 -6.61
N GLU A 446 -85.87 62.70 -5.86
CA GLU A 446 -85.05 63.82 -6.35
C GLU A 446 -83.56 63.67 -6.02
N VAL A 447 -83.20 62.60 -5.30
CA VAL A 447 -81.83 62.37 -4.83
C VAL A 447 -81.34 60.95 -5.12
N GLU A 448 -80.03 60.78 -5.26
CA GLU A 448 -79.32 59.50 -5.19
C GLU A 448 -78.57 59.42 -3.86
N ILE A 449 -78.79 58.34 -3.10
CA ILE A 449 -78.08 58.12 -1.83
C ILE A 449 -76.99 57.08 -2.08
N LEU A 450 -75.73 57.51 -2.04
CA LEU A 450 -74.56 56.64 -2.17
C LEU A 450 -74.08 56.20 -0.78
N CYS A 451 -73.85 54.90 -0.61
CA CYS A 451 -73.19 54.33 0.55
C CYS A 451 -71.87 53.71 0.12
N ASP A 452 -70.77 54.07 0.77
CA ASP A 452 -69.42 53.58 0.45
C ASP A 452 -69.12 52.17 1.02
N ALA A 453 -70.06 51.56 1.75
CA ALA A 453 -69.90 50.21 2.24
C ALA A 453 -69.77 49.18 1.10
N SER A 454 -68.85 48.23 1.29
CA SER A 454 -68.75 47.06 0.41
C SER A 454 -70.10 46.35 0.33
N PRO A 455 -70.58 45.93 -0.86
CA PRO A 455 -71.85 45.20 -1.03
C PRO A 455 -71.97 43.93 -0.18
N MET A 456 -70.84 43.41 0.31
CA MET A 456 -70.78 42.26 1.21
C MET A 456 -71.13 42.61 2.67
N ALA A 457 -70.95 43.86 3.09
CA ALA A 457 -71.29 44.33 4.44
C ALA A 457 -72.81 44.44 4.63
N SER A 458 -73.52 44.94 3.62
CA SER A 458 -74.99 45.09 3.63
C SER A 458 -75.76 43.76 3.66
N LEU A 459 -75.14 42.65 3.24
CA LEU A 459 -75.73 41.29 3.27
C LEU A 459 -75.55 40.55 4.61
N THR A 460 -74.73 41.05 5.54
CA THR A 460 -74.45 40.37 6.83
C THR A 460 -75.11 41.04 8.04
N GLY A 461 -75.80 42.17 7.84
CA GLY A 461 -76.46 42.94 8.90
C GLY A 461 -77.95 42.64 9.12
N TRP A 462 -78.52 41.59 8.53
CA TRP A 462 -79.94 41.25 8.71
C TRP A 462 -80.09 39.92 9.44
N SER A 463 -80.33 39.99 10.76
CA SER A 463 -81.13 39.11 11.64
C SER A 463 -80.60 39.20 13.08
N ASP A 464 -81.18 40.11 13.87
CA ASP A 464 -81.50 39.78 15.27
C ASP A 464 -82.79 38.93 15.29
#